data_AF-A0A1I4QN56-F1
#
_entry.id   AF-A0A1I4QN56-F1
#
_cell.length_a   1.000
_cell.length_b   1.000
_cell.length_c   1.000
_cell.angle_alpha   90.00
_cell.angle_beta   90.00
_cell.angle_gamma   90.00
#
_symmetry.space_group_name_H-M   'P 1'
#
loop_
_entity.id
_entity.type
_entity.pdbx_description
1 polymer ?
#
loop_
_entity_poly.entity_id
_entity_poly.type
_entity_poly.pdbx_seq_one_letter_code
_entity_poly.pdbx_strand_id
1 'polypeptide(L)'
;MKNKLISFCNWAQANWLALVIFMVVLMLLFLCLVLMSWLIGYWANALYSTKFDLNSCWTGVGVVVTGLGGVAALAKAAWTKYSTDSQFNSLQRNPVNFIQNEVNKKL
;
A
#
# COMPACT_ATOMS: atom_id res chain seq x y z
N MET A 1 -2.42 -26.64 -10.65
CA MET A 1 -2.68 -25.18 -10.61
C MET A 1 -2.59 -24.59 -9.21
N LYS A 2 -3.19 -25.23 -8.19
CA LYS A 2 -3.13 -24.78 -6.77
C LYS A 2 -1.72 -24.47 -6.27
N ASN A 3 -0.73 -25.32 -6.55
CA ASN A 3 0.66 -25.09 -6.11
C ASN A 3 1.30 -23.83 -6.70
N LYS A 4 0.93 -23.44 -7.93
CA LYS A 4 1.41 -22.19 -8.54
C LYS A 4 0.79 -20.96 -7.88
N LEU A 5 -0.50 -21.03 -7.54
CA LEU A 5 -1.20 -19.96 -6.82
C LEU A 5 -0.60 -19.75 -5.42
N ILE A 6 -0.37 -20.84 -4.68
CA ILE A 6 0.25 -20.79 -3.34
C ILE A 6 1.66 -20.19 -3.41
N SER A 7 2.47 -20.59 -4.40
CA SER A 7 3.79 -20.01 -4.62
C SER A 7 3.73 -18.50 -4.89
N PHE A 8 2.80 -18.05 -5.72
CA PHE A 8 2.56 -16.63 -5.96
C PHE A 8 2.11 -15.88 -4.71
N CYS A 9 1.17 -16.44 -3.93
CA CYS A 9 0.72 -15.84 -2.68
C CYS A 9 1.88 -15.68 -1.68
N ASN A 10 2.75 -16.69 -1.56
CA ASN A 10 3.93 -16.63 -0.70
C ASN A 10 4.91 -15.55 -1.17
N TRP A 11 5.15 -15.45 -2.48
CA TRP A 11 5.98 -14.39 -3.06
C TRP A 11 5.39 -13.00 -2.83
N ALA A 12 4.08 -12.83 -3.03
CA ALA A 12 3.38 -11.57 -2.81
C ALA A 12 3.43 -11.15 -1.34
N GLN A 13 3.31 -12.11 -0.42
CA GLN A 13 3.47 -11.87 1.01
C GLN A 13 4.90 -11.47 1.37
N ALA A 14 5.92 -12.02 0.72
CA ALA A 14 7.31 -11.63 0.94
C ALA A 14 7.62 -10.21 0.41
N ASN A 15 6.96 -9.79 -0.68
CA ASN A 15 7.21 -8.52 -1.37
C ASN A 15 6.09 -7.48 -1.18
N TRP A 16 5.30 -7.60 -0.11
CA TRP A 16 4.09 -6.78 0.09
C TRP A 16 4.40 -5.27 0.11
N LEU A 17 5.52 -4.87 0.70
CA LEU A 17 5.95 -3.46 0.76
C LEU A 17 6.22 -2.90 -0.65
N ALA A 18 6.92 -3.67 -1.48
CA ALA A 18 7.25 -3.26 -2.85
C ALA A 18 5.98 -3.09 -3.71
N LEU A 19 4.99 -3.98 -3.53
CA LEU A 19 3.69 -3.88 -4.20
C LEU A 19 2.93 -2.62 -3.80
N VAL A 20 2.92 -2.27 -2.51
CA VAL A 20 2.28 -1.03 -2.03
C VAL A 20 2.98 0.20 -2.61
N ILE A 21 4.31 0.26 -2.56
CA ILE A 21 5.08 1.38 -3.12
C ILE A 21 4.83 1.52 -4.62
N PHE A 22 4.82 0.40 -5.37
CA PHE A 22 4.53 0.40 -6.79
C PHE A 22 3.13 0.97 -7.09
N MET A 23 2.12 0.60 -6.30
CA MET A 23 0.76 1.15 -6.44
C MET A 23 0.70 2.66 -6.13
N VAL A 24 1.41 3.13 -5.10
CA VAL A 24 1.49 4.58 -4.80
C VAL A 24 2.16 5.35 -5.94
N VAL A 25 3.28 4.85 -6.46
CA VAL A 25 3.99 5.48 -7.60
C VAL A 25 3.09 5.54 -8.83
N LEU A 26 2.34 4.46 -9.10
CA LEU A 26 1.39 4.43 -10.22
C LEU A 26 0.28 5.47 -10.05
N MET A 27 -0.26 5.62 -8.84
CA MET A 27 -1.27 6.65 -8.54
C MET A 27 -0.70 8.07 -8.68
N LEU A 28 0.56 8.28 -8.28
CA LEU A 28 1.25 9.57 -8.45
C LEU A 28 1.47 9.91 -9.93
N LEU A 29 1.88 8.92 -10.75
CA LEU A 29 1.99 9.08 -12.20
C LEU A 29 0.65 9.47 -12.82
N PHE A 30 -0.44 8.81 -12.40
CA PHE A 30 -1.77 9.12 -12.89
C PHE A 30 -2.20 10.54 -12.51
N LEU A 31 -1.87 10.99 -11.29
CA LEU A 31 -2.09 12.37 -10.87
C LEU A 31 -1.32 13.37 -11.74
N CYS A 32 -0.04 13.11 -12.02
CA CYS A 32 0.75 13.95 -12.91
C CYS A 32 0.12 14.03 -14.31
N LEU A 33 -0.39 12.92 -14.86
CA LEU A 33 -1.08 12.91 -16.14
C LEU A 33 -2.37 13.75 -16.12
N VAL A 34 -3.15 13.69 -15.03
CA VAL A 34 -4.35 14.52 -14.84
C VAL A 34 -3.99 16.00 -14.73
N LEU A 35 -2.91 16.35 -14.04
CA LEU A 35 -2.44 17.74 -13.94
C LEU A 35 -1.92 18.27 -15.28
N MET A 36 -1.18 17.44 -16.03
CA MET A 36 -0.70 17.78 -17.38
C MET A 36 -1.87 17.95 -18.35
N SER A 37 -2.87 17.07 -18.31
CA SER A 37 -4.07 17.21 -19.15
C SER A 37 -4.88 18.45 -18.78
N TRP A 38 -4.90 18.83 -17.50
CA TRP A 38 -5.54 20.06 -17.05
C TRP A 38 -4.81 21.31 -17.56
N LEU A 39 -3.47 21.33 -17.47
CA LEU A 39 -2.65 22.43 -18.00
C LEU A 39 -2.82 22.56 -19.52
N ILE A 40 -2.68 21.46 -20.26
CA ILE A 40 -2.85 21.47 -21.72
C ILE A 40 -4.28 21.92 -22.09
N GLY A 41 -5.29 21.43 -21.37
CA GLY A 41 -6.68 21.83 -21.56
C GLY A 41 -6.91 23.32 -21.35
N TYR A 42 -6.30 23.91 -20.32
CA TYR A 42 -6.38 25.36 -20.05
C TYR A 42 -5.77 26.19 -21.18
N TRP A 43 -4.58 25.79 -21.67
CA TRP A 43 -3.89 26.50 -22.74
C TRP A 43 -4.60 26.32 -24.09
N ALA A 44 -5.10 25.13 -24.39
CA ALA A 44 -5.85 24.87 -25.61
C ALA A 44 -7.18 25.64 -25.66
N ASN A 45 -7.86 25.77 -24.52
CA ASN A 45 -9.09 26.55 -24.42
C ASN A 45 -8.83 28.06 -24.61
N ALA A 46 -7.68 28.56 -24.15
CA ALA A 46 -7.27 29.97 -24.33
C ALA A 46 -6.80 30.32 -25.75
N LEU A 47 -6.04 29.44 -26.43
CA LEU A 47 -5.47 29.72 -27.76
C LEU A 47 -6.33 29.25 -28.93
N TYR A 48 -7.04 28.13 -28.78
CA TYR A 48 -7.78 27.47 -29.86
C TYR A 48 -9.29 27.45 -29.65
N SER A 49 -9.80 28.05 -28.57
CA SER A 49 -11.23 28.08 -28.22
C SER A 49 -11.85 26.67 -28.16
N THR A 50 -11.03 25.66 -27.86
CA THR A 50 -11.48 24.27 -27.71
C THR A 50 -12.30 24.17 -26.43
N LYS A 51 -13.57 23.74 -26.52
CA LYS A 51 -14.47 23.55 -25.37
C LYS A 51 -14.08 22.35 -24.49
N PHE A 52 -12.86 22.34 -23.97
CA PHE A 52 -12.40 21.29 -23.09
C PHE A 52 -13.07 21.45 -21.72
N ASP A 53 -13.78 20.41 -21.28
CA ASP A 53 -14.53 20.47 -20.03
C ASP A 53 -13.59 20.24 -18.85
N LEU A 54 -13.26 21.32 -18.14
CA LEU A 54 -12.41 21.31 -16.96
C LEU A 54 -13.00 20.44 -15.82
N ASN A 55 -14.30 20.15 -15.81
CA ASN A 55 -14.89 19.20 -14.85
C ASN A 55 -14.42 17.76 -15.09
N SER A 56 -14.03 17.40 -16.31
CA SER A 56 -13.50 16.05 -16.59
C SER A 56 -12.20 15.79 -15.84
N CYS A 57 -11.39 16.82 -15.60
CA CYS A 57 -10.17 16.73 -14.78
C CYS A 57 -10.50 16.43 -13.31
N TRP A 58 -11.58 17.00 -12.77
CA TRP A 58 -12.05 16.70 -11.41
C TRP A 58 -12.45 15.24 -11.23
N THR A 59 -13.09 14.64 -12.24
CA THR A 59 -13.36 13.20 -12.25
C THR A 59 -12.06 12.39 -12.18
N GLY A 60 -11.02 12.79 -12.93
CA GLY A 60 -9.70 12.18 -12.88
C GLY A 60 -9.05 12.26 -11.50
N VAL A 61 -9.11 13.44 -10.85
CA VAL A 61 -8.61 13.61 -9.47
C VAL A 61 -9.38 12.72 -8.48
N GLY A 62 -10.70 12.61 -8.63
CA GLY A 62 -11.54 11.75 -7.79
C GLY A 62 -11.14 10.27 -7.87
N VAL A 63 -10.77 9.79 -9.06
CA VAL A 63 -10.27 8.42 -9.25
C VAL A 63 -8.94 8.22 -8.51
N VAL A 64 -8.02 9.19 -8.57
CA VAL A 64 -6.74 9.12 -7.85
C VAL A 64 -6.96 9.08 -6.34
N VAL A 65 -7.84 9.94 -5.80
CA VAL A 65 -8.17 9.96 -4.36
C VAL A 65 -8.75 8.63 -3.91
N THR A 66 -9.69 8.08 -4.69
CA THR A 66 -10.30 6.78 -4.41
C THR A 66 -9.25 5.65 -4.45
N GLY A 67 -8.38 5.67 -5.46
CA GLY A 67 -7.28 4.71 -5.61
C GLY A 67 -6.29 4.76 -4.44
N LEU A 68 -5.87 5.96 -4.03
CA LEU A 68 -5.02 6.15 -2.85
C LEU A 68 -5.67 5.66 -1.56
N GLY A 69 -6.98 5.89 -1.39
CA GLY A 69 -7.75 5.34 -0.27
C GLY A 69 -7.69 3.81 -0.21
N GLY A 70 -7.83 3.15 -1.37
CA GLY A 70 -7.68 1.69 -1.48
C GLY A 70 -6.27 1.21 -1.10
N VAL A 71 -5.23 1.87 -1.61
CA VAL A 71 -3.84 1.53 -1.28
C VAL A 71 -3.55 1.73 0.20
N ALA A 72 -4.06 2.80 0.82
CA ALA A 72 -3.93 3.05 2.24
C ALA A 72 -4.61 1.96 3.09
N ALA A 73 -5.80 1.50 2.69
CA ALA A 73 -6.49 0.40 3.36
C ALA A 73 -5.68 -0.91 3.31
N LEU A 74 -5.11 -1.24 2.14
CA LEU A 74 -4.24 -2.40 1.97
C LEU A 74 -2.95 -2.30 2.81
N ALA A 75 -2.31 -1.13 2.81
CA ALA A 75 -1.13 -0.87 3.62
C ALA A 75 -1.44 -1.03 5.12
N LYS A 76 -2.56 -0.48 5.61
CA LYS A 76 -3.01 -0.66 6.99
C LYS A 76 -3.26 -2.12 7.33
N ALA A 77 -3.92 -2.88 6.46
CA ALA A 77 -4.16 -4.31 6.70
C ALA A 77 -2.85 -5.09 6.83
N ALA A 78 -1.87 -4.81 5.98
CA ALA A 78 -0.56 -5.45 6.04
C ALA A 78 0.24 -5.06 7.30
N TRP A 79 0.16 -3.80 7.72
CA TRP A 79 0.78 -3.33 8.96
C TRP A 79 0.14 -3.93 10.21
N THR A 80 -1.19 -4.05 10.24
CA THR A 80 -1.89 -4.73 11.34
C THR A 80 -1.41 -6.16 11.48
N LYS A 81 -1.19 -6.88 10.37
CA LYS A 81 -0.63 -8.24 10.42
C LYS A 81 0.74 -8.26 11.12
N TYR A 82 1.64 -7.36 10.74
CA TYR A 82 2.98 -7.28 11.34
C TYR A 82 2.92 -6.88 12.83
N SER A 83 2.07 -5.91 13.17
CA SER A 83 1.86 -5.48 14.54
C SER A 83 1.31 -6.60 15.42
N THR A 84 0.27 -7.31 14.94
CA THR A 84 -0.32 -8.45 15.65
C THR A 84 0.70 -9.59 15.80
N ASP A 85 1.40 -9.98 14.74
CA ASP A 85 2.42 -11.04 14.82
C ASP A 85 3.55 -10.66 15.79
N SER A 86 3.99 -9.39 15.79
CA SER A 86 4.99 -8.94 16.76
C SER A 86 4.52 -9.07 18.21
N GLN A 87 3.25 -8.79 18.51
CA GLN A 87 2.70 -8.88 19.87
C GLN A 87 2.58 -10.32 20.39
N PHE A 88 2.23 -11.27 19.53
CA PHE A 88 2.00 -12.66 19.92
C PHE A 88 3.21 -13.58 19.72
N ASN A 89 4.17 -13.17 18.90
CA ASN A 89 5.35 -13.98 18.53
C ASN A 89 6.65 -13.41 19.11
N SER A 90 6.66 -12.16 19.60
CA SER A 90 7.60 -11.81 20.65
C SER A 90 7.21 -12.62 21.86
N LEU A 91 8.01 -13.64 22.18
CA LEU A 91 8.01 -14.21 23.51
C LEU A 91 8.04 -13.00 24.46
N GLN A 92 6.93 -12.75 25.17
CA GLN A 92 7.06 -12.26 26.53
C GLN A 92 8.02 -13.27 27.14
N ARG A 93 9.32 -12.94 27.18
CA ARG A 93 10.31 -13.66 27.95
C ARG A 93 9.79 -13.48 29.35
N ASN A 94 8.88 -14.34 29.79
CA ASN A 94 8.43 -14.37 31.15
C ASN A 94 9.67 -14.80 31.91
N PRO A 95 10.39 -13.88 32.59
CA PRO A 95 11.72 -14.17 33.12
C PRO A 95 11.67 -15.33 34.12
N VAL A 96 10.48 -15.60 34.67
CA VAL A 96 10.17 -16.68 35.60
C VAL A 96 10.44 -18.08 35.00
N ASN A 97 10.10 -18.33 33.74
CA ASN A 97 10.23 -19.67 33.14
C ASN A 97 11.69 -20.01 32.77
N PHE A 98 12.52 -19.00 32.48
CA PHE A 98 13.94 -19.20 32.20
C PHE A 98 14.73 -19.46 33.48
N ILE A 99 14.43 -18.74 34.57
CA ILE A 99 15.07 -18.94 35.87
C ILE A 99 14.72 -20.33 36.43
N GLN A 100 13.45 -20.75 36.32
CA GLN A 100 13.03 -22.08 36.80
C GLN A 100 13.73 -23.23 36.05
N ASN A 101 13.89 -23.09 34.72
CA ASN A 101 14.55 -24.11 33.91
C ASN A 101 16.08 -24.12 34.06
N GLU A 102 16.71 -22.97 34.30
CA GLU A 102 18.14 -22.87 34.66
C GLU A 102 18.43 -23.48 36.04
N VAL A 103 17.58 -23.21 37.04
CA VAL A 103 17.73 -23.76 38.39
C VAL A 103 17.53 -25.28 38.41
N ASN A 104 16.52 -25.81 37.72
CA ASN A 104 16.28 -27.26 37.62
C ASN A 104 17.37 -28.00 36.83
N LYS A 105 18.17 -27.31 36.00
CA LYS A 105 19.28 -27.92 35.25
C LYS A 105 20.58 -27.95 36.05
N LYS A 106 20.68 -27.19 37.15
CA LYS A 106 21.84 -27.15 38.05
C LYS A 106 21.70 -28.04 39.30
N LEU A 107 20.55 -28.71 39.45
CA LEU A 107 20.29 -29.79 40.40
C LEU A 107 20.39 -31.13 39.67
#